data_AF-A0A7V3AUQ6-F1
#
_entry.id   AF-A0A7V3AUQ6-F1
#
_cell.length_a   1.000
_cell.length_b   1.000
_cell.length_c   1.000
_cell.angle_alpha   90.00
_cell.angle_beta   90.00
_cell.angle_gamma   90.00
#
_symmetry.space_group_name_H-M   'P 1'
#
loop_
_entity.id
_entity.type
_entity.pdbx_description
1 polymer ?
#
loop_
_entity_poly.entity_id
_entity_poly.type
_entity_poly.pdbx_seq_one_letter_code
_entity_poly.pdbx_strand_id
1 'polypeptide(L)' 'MFEEKEKMLNLVKRSKSIFVVDEAGIDFEENYSLVYEAPKLKNLIVLRSLSKGYGMTGLRIGFCVSCEKIIKKLSLY' A
#
# COMPACT_ATOMS: atom_id res chain seq x y z
N MET A 1 -9.80 -6.82 13.89
CA MET A 1 -9.70 -5.76 12.86
C MET A 1 -8.64 -4.68 13.15
N PHE A 2 -8.79 -3.74 14.10
CA PHE A 2 -7.68 -2.80 14.44
C PHE A 2 -6.41 -3.51 14.94
N GLU A 3 -6.61 -4.57 15.72
CA GLU A 3 -5.53 -5.41 16.24
C GLU A 3 -4.74 -6.13 15.13
N GLU A 4 -5.38 -6.45 14.00
CA GLU A 4 -4.73 -7.11 12.86
C GLU A 4 -3.83 -6.14 12.09
N LYS A 5 -4.29 -4.91 11.87
CA LYS A 5 -3.48 -3.83 11.27
C LYS A 5 -2.21 -3.59 12.09
N GLU A 6 -2.33 -3.50 13.41
CA GLU A 6 -1.18 -3.28 14.29
C GLU A 6 -0.21 -4.48 14.29
N LYS A 7 -0.73 -5.71 14.31
CA LYS A 7 0.07 -6.94 14.16
C LYS A 7 0.85 -6.94 12.84
N MET A 8 0.21 -6.58 11.73
CA MET A 8 0.88 -6.45 10.43
C MET A 8 1.99 -5.40 10.46
N LEU A 9 1.72 -4.20 10.99
CA LEU A 9 2.74 -3.15 11.09
C LEU A 9 3.93 -3.57 11.95
N ASN A 10 3.69 -4.31 13.04
CA ASN A 10 4.76 -4.86 13.87
C ASN A 10 5.59 -5.91 13.12
N LEU A 11 4.98 -6.76 12.30
CA LEU A 11 5.68 -7.71 11.45
C LEU A 11 6.55 -7.00 10.41
N VAL A 12 6.00 -5.98 9.73
CA VAL A 12 6.72 -5.18 8.73
C VAL A 12 7.95 -4.52 9.37
N LYS A 13 7.81 -3.90 10.55
CA LYS A 13 8.90 -3.23 11.25
C LYS A 13 10.04 -4.16 11.70
N ARG A 14 9.72 -5.41 12.04
CA ARG A 14 10.71 -6.40 12.54
C ARG A 14 11.41 -7.16 11.42
N SER A 15 10.86 -7.14 10.21
CA SER A 15 11.37 -7.88 9.08
C SER A 15 12.27 -7.02 8.19
N LYS A 16 13.23 -7.67 7.51
CA LYS A 16 14.06 -7.06 6.46
C LYS A 16 13.46 -7.25 5.06
N SER A 17 12.42 -8.06 4.93
CA SER A 17 11.74 -8.32 3.67
C SER A 17 10.90 -7.13 3.23
N ILE A 18 10.72 -6.98 1.91
CA ILE A 18 9.76 -6.03 1.33
C ILE A 18 8.36 -6.66 1.43
N PHE A 19 7.41 -5.89 1.94
CA PHE A 19 6.00 -6.22 1.99
C PHE A 19 5.29 -5.44 0.89
N VAL A 20 4.54 -6.16 0.06
CA VAL A 20 3.67 -5.60 -0.96
C VAL A 20 2.26 -5.94 -0.55
N VAL A 21 1.46 -4.91 -0.29
CA VAL A 21 0.06 -5.04 0.15
C VAL A 21 -0.82 -4.52 -0.97
N ASP A 22 -1.72 -5.36 -1.46
CA ASP A 22 -2.72 -4.99 -2.45
C ASP A 22 -3.97 -4.45 -1.76
N GLU A 23 -4.23 -3.16 -1.95
CA GLU A 23 -5.40 -2.45 -1.45
C GLU A 23 -6.36 -2.07 -2.60
N ALA A 24 -6.39 -2.86 -3.68
CA ALA A 24 -7.39 -2.73 -4.72
C ALA A 24 -8.81 -2.87 -4.13
N GLY A 25 -9.58 -1.78 -4.17
CA GLY A 25 -10.96 -1.75 -3.66
C GLY A 25 -11.10 -1.37 -2.20
N ILE A 26 -10.02 -0.92 -1.52
CA ILE A 26 -10.09 -0.44 -0.13
C ILE A 26 -10.91 0.84 0.07
N ASP A 27 -11.41 1.43 -1.02
CA ASP A 27 -12.12 2.70 -1.04
C ASP A 27 -13.36 2.73 -0.12
N PHE A 28 -13.91 1.56 0.24
CA PHE A 28 -15.05 1.42 1.17
C PHE A 28 -14.64 1.21 2.64
N GLU A 29 -13.35 1.02 2.90
CA GLU A 29 -12.78 0.55 4.17
C GLU A 29 -11.48 1.31 4.53
N GLU A 30 -11.41 2.61 4.23
CA GLU A 30 -10.18 3.42 4.34
C GLU A 30 -9.51 3.41 5.72
N ASN A 31 -10.27 3.18 6.80
CA ASN A 31 -9.73 3.08 8.16
C ASN A 31 -8.69 1.95 8.32
N TYR A 32 -8.71 0.95 7.44
CA TYR A 32 -7.78 -0.18 7.47
C TYR A 32 -6.59 -0.03 6.53
N SER A 33 -6.58 1.00 5.68
CA SER A 33 -5.47 1.25 4.75
C SER A 33 -4.16 1.48 5.48
N LEU A 34 -3.07 0.98 4.88
CA LEU A 34 -1.68 1.17 5.30
C LEU A 34 -1.00 2.29 4.51
N VAL A 35 -1.76 3.03 3.68
CA VAL A 35 -1.22 4.05 2.77
C VAL A 35 -0.49 5.17 3.52
N TYR A 36 -0.90 5.50 4.75
CA TYR A 36 -0.28 6.55 5.57
C TYR A 36 1.00 6.08 6.28
N GLU A 37 1.18 4.77 6.38
CA GLU A 37 2.32 4.09 7.00
C GLU A 37 3.40 3.76 5.96
N ALA A 38 3.01 3.51 4.71
CA ALA A 38 3.91 3.15 3.63
C ALA A 38 5.06 4.17 3.40
N PRO A 39 4.84 5.50 3.43
CA PRO A 39 5.94 6.47 3.34
C PRO A 39 6.92 6.43 4.52
N LYS A 40 6.48 5.94 5.69
CA LYS A 40 7.25 5.93 6.94
C LYS A 40 8.08 4.65 7.11
N LEU A 41 7.78 3.60 6.35
CA LEU A 41 8.41 2.29 6.47
C LEU A 41 9.27 1.99 5.24
N LYS A 42 10.52 1.58 5.48
CA LYS A 42 11.53 1.38 4.44
C LYS A 42 11.30 0.14 3.56
N ASN A 43 10.31 -0.66 3.90
CA ASN A 43 10.05 -1.98 3.33
C ASN A 43 8.56 -2.26 3.09
N LEU A 44 7.71 -1.22 3.02
CA LEU A 44 6.29 -1.37 2.74
C LEU A 44 5.91 -0.69 1.41
N ILE A 45 5.23 -1.43 0.54
CA ILE A 45 4.64 -0.96 -0.70
C ILE A 45 3.14 -1.23 -0.61
N VAL A 46 2.33 -0.19 -0.78
CA VAL A 46 0.88 -0.31 -0.87
C VAL A 46 0.46 -0.07 -2.31
N LEU A 47 -0.25 -1.02 -2.91
CA LEU A 47 -0.81 -0.90 -4.25
C LEU A 47 -2.26 -0.46 -4.15
N ARG A 48 -2.67 0.52 -4.96
CA ARG A 48 -4.06 0.91 -5.13
C ARG A 48 -4.41 0.95 -6.61
N SER A 49 -5.69 0.84 -6.90
CA SER A 49 -6.24 0.98 -8.25
C SER A 49 -7.40 1.95 -8.24
N LEU A 50 -7.63 2.62 -9.37
CA LEU A 50 -8.89 3.33 -9.59
C LEU A 50 -9.98 2.28 -9.80
N SER A 51 -10.55 1.84 -8.69
CA SER A 51 -11.42 0.67 -8.60
C SER A 51 -12.88 0.99 -8.97
N LYS A 52 -13.78 0.04 -8.68
CA LYS A 52 -15.23 0.24 -8.81
C LYS A 52 -15.73 1.43 -7.99
N GLY A 53 -15.10 1.75 -6.85
CA GLY A 53 -15.44 2.92 -6.05
C GLY A 53 -15.38 4.22 -6.84
N TYR A 54 -14.51 4.29 -7.85
CA TYR A 54 -14.35 5.45 -8.72
C TYR A 54 -15.09 5.32 -10.07
N GLY A 55 -15.77 4.20 -10.34
CA GLY A 55 -16.39 3.94 -11.65
C GLY A 55 -15.40 3.84 -12.82
N MET A 56 -14.11 3.69 -12.54
CA MET A 56 -13.01 3.86 -13.50
C MET A 56 -12.21 2.58 -13.80
N THR A 57 -12.75 1.40 -13.46
CA THR A 57 -12.04 0.12 -13.65
C THR A 57 -11.60 -0.16 -15.09
N GLY A 58 -12.29 0.39 -16.08
CA GLY A 58 -11.95 0.29 -17.51
C GLY A 58 -10.68 1.03 -17.91
N LEU A 59 -10.23 2.02 -17.13
CA LEU A 59 -9.01 2.79 -17.42
C LEU A 59 -7.72 2.02 -17.14
N ARG A 60 -7.79 0.95 -16.34
CA ARG A 60 -6.63 0.12 -15.95
C ARG A 60 -5.50 0.93 -15.29
N ILE A 61 -5.85 2.00 -14.58
CA ILE A 61 -4.89 2.84 -13.85
C ILE A 61 -4.72 2.32 -12.42
N GLY A 62 -3.47 2.08 -12.05
CA GLY A 62 -3.04 1.76 -10.69
C GLY A 62 -1.90 2.68 -10.27
N PHE A 63 -1.70 2.77 -8.96
CA PHE A 63 -0.59 3.49 -8.37
C PHE A 63 -0.09 2.75 -7.13
N CYS A 64 1.11 3.11 -6.68
CA CYS A 64 1.65 2.59 -5.44
C CYS A 64 2.15 3.73 -4.56
N VAL A 65 2.12 3.48 -3.25
CA VAL A 65 2.66 4.38 -2.23
C VAL A 65 3.71 3.60 -1.45
N SER A 66 4.88 4.21 -1.31
CA SER A 66 6.01 3.66 -0.56
C SER A 66 6.97 4.78 -0.17
N CYS A 67 8.01 4.46 0.60
CA CYS A 67 9.06 5.41 0.90
C CYS A 67 9.85 5.81 -0.37
N GLU A 68 10.42 7.01 -0.34
CA GLU A 68 11.12 7.62 -1.49
C GLU A 68 12.20 6.71 -2.10
N LYS A 69 12.93 5.97 -1.25
CA LYS A 69 13.98 5.03 -1.70
C LYS A 69 13.42 3.92 -2.60
N ILE A 70 12.25 3.37 -2.26
CA ILE A 70 11.60 2.33 -3.06
C ILE A 70 11.03 2.94 -4.33
N ILE A 71 10.32 4.07 -4.22
CA ILE A 71 9.73 4.76 -5.38
C ILE A 71 10.79 5.11 -6.42
N LYS A 72 11.93 5.67 -6.00
CA LYS A 72 13.07 5.95 -6.90
C LYS A 72 13.60 4.70 -7.59
N LYS A 73 13.59 3.55 -6.91
CA LYS A 73 14.03 2.28 -7.50
C LYS A 73 13.03 1.75 -8.52
N LEU A 74 11.74 1.95 -8.29
CA LEU A 74 10.67 1.57 -9.22
C LEU A 74 10.62 2.48 -10.45
N SER A 75 10.83 3.79 -10.28
CA SER A 75 10.78 4.77 -11.38
C SER A 75 11.98 4.72 -12.32
N LEU A 76 12.99 3.92 -12.00
CA LEU A 76 14.16 3.70 -12.86
C LEU A 76 13.94 2.61 -13.92
N TYR A 77 12.74 2.02 -13.95
CA TYR A 77 12.28 1.05 -14.95
C TYR A 77 11.04 1.60 -15.66
#